data_AF-M7CG47-F1
#
_entry.id   AF-M7CG47-F1
#
_cell.length_a   1.000
_cell.length_b   1.000
_cell.length_c   1.000
_cell.angle_alpha   90.00
_cell.angle_beta   90.00
_cell.angle_gamma   90.00
#
_symmetry.space_group_name_H-M   'P 1'
#
loop_
_entity.id
_entity.type
_entity.pdbx_description
1 polymer ?
#
loop_
_entity_poly.entity_id
_entity_poly.type
_entity_poly.pdbx_seq_one_letter_code
_entity_poly.pdbx_strand_id
1 'polypeptide(L)'
;MSAEDMELRWFRSQFSAVVHWYKDGRDQYGEQMLGYQGRTELLKDNITSGSVSLRIHNIQVSDHGQYTCFFQSSVSYEEALLELQVAGKLQAELSKFHSPQYHPV
;
A
#
# COMPACT_ATOMS: atom_id res chain seq x y z
N MET A 1 -2.76 3.80 27.79
CA MET A 1 -3.24 4.38 26.52
C MET A 1 -3.36 3.22 25.54
N SER A 2 -4.53 3.05 24.92
CA SER A 2 -4.74 2.01 23.91
C SER A 2 -4.15 2.47 22.59
N ALA A 3 -3.65 1.56 21.74
CA ALA A 3 -3.23 1.95 20.39
C ALA A 3 -4.42 2.34 19.51
N GLU A 4 -5.65 2.05 19.93
CA GLU A 4 -6.89 2.51 19.30
C GLU A 4 -7.03 4.05 19.34
N ASP A 5 -6.50 4.68 20.39
CA ASP A 5 -6.53 6.13 20.59
C ASP A 5 -5.34 6.84 19.91
N MET A 6 -4.42 6.09 19.30
CA MET A 6 -3.23 6.63 18.65
C MET A 6 -3.50 6.98 17.19
N GLU A 7 -2.72 7.93 16.65
CA GLU A 7 -2.62 8.11 15.20
C GLU A 7 -1.76 6.98 14.63
N LEU A 8 -2.25 6.36 13.56
CA LEU A 8 -1.56 5.30 12.86
C LEU A 8 -1.45 5.63 11.38
N ARG A 9 -0.24 5.54 10.83
CA ARG A 9 0.01 5.82 9.42
C ARG A 9 0.84 4.73 8.79
N TRP A 10 0.36 4.25 7.64
CA TRP A 10 1.18 3.52 6.68
C TRP A 10 1.55 4.46 5.55
N PHE A 11 2.85 4.56 5.25
CA PHE A 11 3.34 5.39 4.16
C PHE A 11 4.51 4.73 3.42
N ARG A 12 4.83 5.25 2.24
CA ARG A 12 5.95 4.76 1.40
C ARG A 12 7.25 5.48 1.76
N SER A 13 7.93 6.08 0.78
CA SER A 13 9.24 6.73 0.94
C SER A 13 9.24 7.98 1.84
N GLN A 14 8.09 8.64 1.99
CA GLN A 14 7.95 9.90 2.73
C GLN A 14 6.63 9.90 3.52
N PHE A 15 6.60 10.60 4.65
CA PHE A 15 5.44 10.64 5.56
C PHE A 15 4.14 11.14 4.90
N SER A 16 4.24 11.93 3.83
CA SER A 16 3.10 12.42 3.03
C SER A 16 2.67 11.46 1.91
N ALA A 17 3.44 10.41 1.62
CA ALA A 17 3.08 9.35 0.67
C ALA A 17 2.19 8.31 1.38
N VAL A 18 1.00 8.76 1.79
CA VAL A 18 0.06 8.00 2.62
C VAL A 18 -0.53 6.82 1.85
N VAL A 19 -0.36 5.63 2.41
CA VAL A 19 -0.99 4.39 1.95
C VAL A 19 -2.31 4.17 2.70
N HIS A 20 -2.28 4.37 4.02
CA HIS A 20 -3.45 4.33 4.88
C HIS A 20 -3.22 5.22 6.09
N TRP A 21 -4.26 5.93 6.53
CA TRP A 21 -4.19 6.81 7.69
C TRP A 21 -5.39 6.56 8.60
N TYR A 22 -5.11 6.32 9.88
CA TYR A 22 -6.10 6.15 10.92
C TYR A 22 -5.84 7.19 12.01
N LYS A 23 -6.87 7.94 12.37
CA LYS A 23 -6.80 9.01 13.36
C LYS A 23 -8.16 9.26 13.97
N ASP A 24 -8.18 9.58 15.26
CA ASP A 24 -9.39 9.89 16.03
C ASP A 24 -10.46 8.78 15.93
N GLY A 25 -10.01 7.51 16.02
CA GLY A 25 -10.89 6.36 15.97
C GLY A 25 -11.36 5.94 14.57
N ARG A 26 -10.87 6.59 13.50
CA ARG A 26 -11.45 6.45 12.15
C ARG A 26 -10.39 6.38 11.04
N ASP A 27 -10.75 5.69 9.98
CA ASP A 27 -9.95 5.64 8.75
C ASP A 27 -10.15 6.92 7.93
N GLN A 28 -9.04 7.53 7.51
CA GLN A 28 -8.97 8.81 6.82
C GLN A 28 -8.65 8.58 5.33
N TYR A 29 -9.66 8.15 4.57
CA TYR A 29 -9.47 7.76 3.16
C TYR A 29 -9.10 8.93 2.23
N GLY A 30 -9.38 10.17 2.60
CA GLY A 30 -9.19 11.36 1.75
C GLY A 30 -7.72 11.69 1.44
N GLU A 31 -6.80 11.32 2.33
CA GLU A 31 -5.37 11.66 2.20
C GLU A 31 -4.55 10.57 1.51
N GLN A 32 -5.17 9.45 1.12
CA GLN A 32 -4.47 8.35 0.48
C GLN A 32 -3.93 8.77 -0.90
N MET A 33 -2.72 8.32 -1.22
CA MET A 33 -2.22 8.42 -2.59
C MET A 33 -3.18 7.73 -3.54
N LEU A 34 -3.37 8.29 -4.73
CA LEU A 34 -4.31 7.81 -5.75
C LEU A 34 -4.20 6.29 -6.00
N GLY A 35 -2.99 5.73 -5.99
CA GLY A 35 -2.76 4.30 -6.21
C GLY A 35 -3.33 3.37 -5.13
N TYR A 36 -3.65 3.88 -3.94
CA TYR A 36 -4.16 3.11 -2.80
C TYR A 36 -5.61 3.43 -2.44
N GLN A 37 -6.20 4.47 -3.04
CA GLN A 37 -7.58 4.88 -2.78
C GLN A 37 -8.57 3.73 -3.01
N GLY A 38 -9.38 3.43 -2.00
CA GLY A 38 -10.37 2.35 -2.03
C GLY A 38 -9.78 0.94 -2.06
N ARG A 39 -8.44 0.80 -1.94
CA ARG A 39 -7.74 -0.48 -1.96
C ARG A 39 -7.21 -0.89 -0.59
N THR A 40 -7.24 -0.04 0.42
CA THR A 40 -6.61 -0.35 1.71
C THR A 40 -7.61 -0.47 2.85
N GLU A 41 -7.34 -1.41 3.74
CA GLU A 41 -8.13 -1.71 4.93
C GLU A 41 -7.18 -1.94 6.11
N LEU A 42 -7.39 -1.21 7.21
CA LEU A 42 -6.67 -1.44 8.45
C LEU A 42 -7.43 -2.48 9.28
N LEU A 43 -6.79 -3.62 9.54
CA LEU A 43 -7.32 -4.68 10.38
C LEU A 43 -7.03 -4.34 11.85
N LYS A 44 -8.10 -4.17 12.63
CA LYS A 44 -8.06 -3.60 14.00
C LYS A 44 -8.42 -4.59 15.09
N ASP A 45 -8.60 -5.87 14.77
CA ASP A 45 -9.05 -6.90 15.73
C ASP A 45 -8.21 -6.95 17.01
N ASN A 46 -6.92 -6.62 16.90
CA ASN A 46 -5.95 -6.64 18.00
C ASN A 46 -5.37 -5.26 18.34
N ILE A 47 -6.00 -4.16 17.90
CA ILE A 47 -5.43 -2.81 18.05
C ILE A 47 -5.23 -2.41 19.52
N THR A 48 -6.11 -2.85 20.41
CA THR A 48 -6.01 -2.60 21.86
C THR A 48 -4.77 -3.26 22.49
N SER A 49 -4.24 -4.31 21.85
CA SER A 49 -3.00 -4.98 22.22
C SER A 49 -1.76 -4.42 21.51
N GLY A 50 -1.91 -3.36 20.71
CA GLY A 50 -0.82 -2.73 19.96
C GLY A 50 -0.48 -3.44 18.64
N SER A 51 -1.35 -4.33 18.15
CA SER A 51 -1.12 -5.05 16.89
C SER A 51 -2.16 -4.66 15.85
N VAL A 52 -1.69 -4.27 14.67
CA VAL A 52 -2.52 -4.03 13.48
C VAL A 52 -1.93 -4.70 12.26
N SER A 53 -2.72 -4.82 11.20
CA SER A 53 -2.21 -5.21 9.89
C SER A 53 -2.87 -4.37 8.80
N LEU A 54 -2.10 -4.01 7.78
CA LEU A 54 -2.62 -3.37 6.60
C LEU A 54 -2.94 -4.42 5.54
N ARG A 55 -4.19 -4.46 5.07
CA ARG A 55 -4.57 -5.22 3.89
C ARG A 55 -4.65 -4.28 2.69
N ILE A 56 -3.99 -4.68 1.60
CA ILE A 56 -4.08 -4.02 0.29
C ILE A 56 -4.83 -4.97 -0.65
N HIS A 57 -5.99 -4.53 -1.13
CA HIS A 57 -6.85 -5.23 -2.06
C HIS A 57 -6.36 -5.05 -3.50
N ASN A 58 -6.56 -6.09 -4.30
CA ASN A 58 -6.22 -6.13 -5.72
C ASN A 58 -4.75 -5.74 -5.97
N ILE A 59 -3.81 -6.44 -5.32
CA ILE A 59 -2.36 -6.18 -5.37
C ILE A 59 -1.86 -6.01 -6.82
N GLN A 60 -1.00 -5.00 -7.01
CA GLN A 60 -0.35 -4.66 -8.26
C GLN A 60 1.17 -4.78 -8.09
N VAL A 61 1.90 -4.95 -9.20
CA VAL A 61 3.38 -4.99 -9.19
C VAL A 61 3.97 -3.70 -8.61
N SER A 62 3.32 -2.56 -8.83
CA SER A 62 3.69 -1.24 -8.28
C SER A 62 3.60 -1.15 -6.75
N ASP A 63 2.84 -2.03 -6.10
CA ASP A 63 2.75 -2.07 -4.64
C ASP A 63 4.02 -2.68 -4.01
N HIS A 64 4.87 -3.37 -4.79
CA HIS A 64 6.14 -3.92 -4.33
C HIS A 64 7.00 -2.83 -3.68
N GLY A 65 7.65 -3.15 -2.57
CA GLY A 65 8.71 -2.34 -1.98
C GLY A 65 8.46 -2.00 -0.51
N GLN A 66 9.16 -0.98 -0.02
CA GLN A 66 9.14 -0.63 1.40
C GLN A 66 7.89 0.16 1.81
N TYR A 67 7.47 -0.07 3.04
CA TYR A 67 6.41 0.61 3.74
C TYR A 67 6.89 0.90 5.16
N THR A 68 6.47 2.03 5.70
CA THR A 68 6.66 2.34 7.12
C THR A 68 5.32 2.35 7.80
N CYS A 69 5.21 1.59 8.88
CA CYS A 69 4.12 1.69 9.85
C CYS A 69 4.57 2.63 10.97
N PHE A 70 3.74 3.61 11.28
CA PHE A 70 4.03 4.63 12.29
C PHE A 70 2.86 4.74 13.26
N PHE A 71 3.18 4.74 14.55
CA PHE A 71 2.23 4.97 15.65
C PHE A 71 2.63 6.23 16.39
N GLN A 72 1.67 7.10 16.66
CA GLN A 72 1.89 8.33 17.42
C GLN A 72 0.85 8.52 18.52
N SER A 73 1.36 8.75 19.71
CA SER A 73 0.62 9.26 20.87
C SER A 73 0.83 10.77 21.03
N SER A 74 0.29 11.36 22.09
CA SER A 74 0.51 12.77 22.42
C SER A 74 1.94 13.08 22.88
N VAL A 75 2.73 12.08 23.29
CA VAL A 75 4.04 12.28 23.92
C VAL A 75 5.19 11.53 23.24
N SER A 76 4.89 10.55 22.39
CA SER A 76 5.89 9.74 21.70
C SER A 76 5.36 9.18 20.38
N TYR A 77 6.28 8.73 19.54
CA TYR A 77 5.98 7.96 18.35
C TYR A 77 6.97 6.81 18.19
N GLU A 78 6.57 5.78 17.46
CA GLU A 78 7.42 4.65 17.08
C GLU A 78 7.14 4.27 15.62
N GLU A 79 8.14 3.77 14.92
CA GLU A 79 8.01 3.33 13.54
C GLU A 79 8.66 1.97 13.27
N ALA A 80 8.11 1.23 12.31
CA ALA A 80 8.64 -0.04 11.83
C ALA A 80 8.63 -0.06 10.31
N LEU A 81 9.73 -0.51 9.73
CA LEU A 81 9.88 -0.66 8.27
C LEU A 81 9.55 -2.10 7.87
N LEU A 82 8.72 -2.24 6.84
CA LEU A 82 8.32 -3.51 6.25
C LEU A 82 8.57 -3.48 4.74
N GLU A 83 8.90 -4.63 4.16
CA GLU A 83 9.05 -4.77 2.72
C GLU A 83 8.01 -5.74 2.16
N LEU A 84 7.20 -5.27 1.22
CA LEU A 84 6.22 -6.08 0.51
C LEU A 84 6.83 -6.60 -0.79
N GLN A 85 6.97 -7.92 -0.89
CA GLN A 85 7.43 -8.60 -2.09
C GLN A 85 6.22 -9.02 -2.93
N VAL A 86 6.01 -8.38 -4.08
CA VAL A 86 4.99 -8.77 -5.06
C VAL A 86 5.63 -9.49 -6.24
N ALA A 87 5.14 -10.70 -6.54
CA ALA A 87 5.53 -11.46 -7.72
C ALA A 87 4.40 -11.40 -8.76
N GLY A 88 4.72 -10.90 -9.96
CA GLY A 88 3.81 -10.89 -11.11
C GLY A 88 4.09 -12.05 -12.06
N LYS A 89 3.06 -12.54 -12.74
CA LYS A 89 3.22 -13.49 -13.84
C LYS A 89 3.47 -12.70 -15.13
N LEU A 90 4.59 -12.92 -15.81
CA LEU A 90 4.79 -12.34 -17.15
C LEU A 90 3.80 -12.99 -18.12
N GLN A 91 2.89 -12.20 -18.68
CA GLN A 91 2.15 -12.57 -19.89
C GLN A 91 2.72 -11.75 -21.04
N ALA A 92 3.55 -12.39 -21.86
CA ALA A 92 4.01 -11.81 -23.11
C ALA A 92 3.09 -12.29 -24.24
N GLU A 93 2.45 -11.37 -24.94
CA GLU A 93 1.82 -11.68 -26.22
C GLU A 93 2.88 -11.60 -27.32
N LEU A 94 3.14 -12.72 -27.99
CA LEU A 94 3.94 -12.72 -29.20
C LEU A 94 3.11 -12.08 -30.32
N SER A 95 3.45 -10.87 -30.72
CA SER A 95 2.89 -10.25 -31.91
C SER A 95 3.27 -11.09 -33.15
N LYS A 96 2.28 -11.46 -33.97
CA LYS A 96 2.52 -12.16 -35.24
C LYS A 96 3.13 -11.19 -36.23
N PHE A 97 4.40 -11.39 -36.58
CA PHE A 97 5.02 -10.70 -37.70
C PHE A 97 4.50 -11.30 -39.01
N HIS A 98 3.94 -10.45 -39.88
CA HIS A 98 3.60 -10.83 -41.25
C HIS A 98 4.84 -10.63 -42.13
N SER A 99 5.08 -11.55 -43.06
CA SER A 99 6.16 -11.39 -44.03
C SER A 99 5.90 -10.15 -44.91
N PRO A 100 6.95 -9.41 -45.31
CA PRO A 100 6.81 -8.38 -46.33
C PRO A 100 6.24 -9.00 -47.59
N GLN A 101 5.09 -8.52 -48.07
CA GLN A 101 4.57 -8.94 -49.37
C GLN A 101 5.46 -8.34 -50.45
N TYR A 102 6.25 -9.18 -51.12
CA TYR A 102 6.95 -8.79 -52.34
C TYR A 102 5.90 -8.63 -53.44
N HIS A 103 5.71 -7.41 -53.95
CA HIS A 103 4.95 -7.16 -55.17
C HIS A 103 5.94 -7.09 -56.32
N PRO A 104 5.92 -8.03 -57.28
CA PRO A 104 6.73 -7.90 -58.49
C PRO A 104 6.18 -6.74 -59.34
N VAL A 105 7.11 -5.96 -59.91
CA VAL A 105 6.86 -4.84 -60.84
C VAL A 105 6.40 -5.35 -62.20
#